data_AF-A0A924UET2-F1
#
_entry.id   AF-A0A924UET2-F1
#
_cell.length_a   1.000
_cell.length_b   1.000
_cell.length_c   1.000
_cell.angle_alpha   90.00
_cell.angle_beta   90.00
_cell.angle_gamma   90.00
#
_symmetry.space_group_name_H-M   'P 1'
#
loop_
_entity.id
_entity.type
_entity.pdbx_description
1 polymer ?
#
loop_
_entity_poly.entity_id
_entity_poly.type
_entity_poly.pdbx_seq_one_letter_code
_entity_poly.pdbx_strand_id
1 'polypeptide(L)' 'CPAPLNLWMNIPVGPDGKIVWVEPLSKPGDYVTLRAVIDCIVVMSTCPQDLIPINGAACQPTEVHYRLLD' A
#
# COMPACT_ATOMS: atom_id res chain seq x y z
N CYS A 1 10.32 11.00 -11.20
CA CYS A 1 9.89 10.15 -10.08
C CYS A 1 8.79 9.23 -10.61
N PRO A 2 8.95 7.90 -10.63
CA PRO A 2 7.90 6.99 -11.07
C PRO A 2 6.72 7.01 -10.07
N ALA A 3 5.52 6.66 -10.54
CA ALA A 3 4.40 6.42 -9.65
C ALA A 3 4.67 5.14 -8.81
N PRO A 4 4.39 5.14 -7.50
CA PRO A 4 4.56 3.95 -6.67
C PRO A 4 3.47 2.90 -6.94
N LEU A 5 3.78 1.64 -6.66
CA LEU A 5 2.77 0.62 -6.44
C LEU A 5 2.30 0.72 -4.99
N ASN A 6 1.13 1.33 -4.77
CA ASN A 6 0.56 1.49 -3.44
C ASN A 6 -0.11 0.19 -2.97
N LEU A 7 0.65 -0.66 -2.28
CA LEU A 7 0.14 -1.91 -1.72
C LEU A 7 -0.97 -1.62 -0.69
N TRP A 8 -2.03 -2.43 -0.74
CA TRP A 8 -3.24 -2.37 0.11
C TRP A 8 -4.08 -1.08 0.05
N MET A 9 -3.63 -0.05 -0.67
CA MET A 9 -4.40 1.18 -0.87
C MET A 9 -5.72 0.86 -1.59
N ASN A 10 -6.82 1.38 -1.04
CA ASN A 10 -8.16 1.15 -1.56
C ASN A 10 -8.74 2.46 -2.12
N ILE A 11 -8.51 2.70 -3.41
CA ILE A 11 -9.06 3.85 -4.15
C ILE A 11 -9.80 3.33 -5.39
N PRO A 12 -11.06 2.88 -5.25
CA PRO A 12 -11.85 2.44 -6.39
C PRO A 12 -12.18 3.63 -7.30
N VAL A 13 -12.24 3.35 -8.61
CA VAL A 13 -12.75 4.27 -9.62
C VAL A 13 -14.24 3.96 -9.82
N GLY A 14 -15.09 4.96 -9.57
CA GLY A 14 -16.53 4.86 -9.75
C GLY A 14 -16.96 4.90 -11.22
N PRO A 15 -18.23 4.57 -11.52
CA PRO A 15 -18.77 4.60 -12.88
C PRO A 15 -18.74 5.99 -13.54
N ASP A 16 -18.69 7.05 -12.74
CA ASP A 16 -18.55 8.44 -13.19
C ASP A 16 -17.08 8.89 -13.35
N GLY A 17 -16.13 7.96 -13.19
CA GLY A 17 -14.69 8.20 -13.29
C GLY A 17 -14.08 8.87 -12.05
N LYS A 18 -14.87 9.14 -11.00
CA LYS A 18 -14.34 9.71 -9.76
C LYS A 18 -13.68 8.64 -8.90
N ILE A 19 -12.71 9.07 -8.12
CA ILE A 19 -12.06 8.23 -7.11
C ILE A 19 -12.60 8.54 -5.72
N VAL A 20 -12.56 7.55 -4.84
CA VAL A 20 -12.89 7.70 -3.43
C VAL A 20 -11.77 7.10 -2.60
N TRP A 21 -11.31 7.82 -1.57
CA TRP A 21 -10.37 7.28 -0.60
C TRP A 21 -11.14 6.53 0.47
N VAL A 22 -10.95 5.22 0.53
CA VAL A 22 -11.58 4.37 1.53
C VAL A 22 -10.51 3.57 2.28
N GLU A 23 -10.90 2.96 3.38
CA GLU A 23 -10.00 2.16 4.20
C GLU A 23 -9.45 0.95 3.43
N PRO A 24 -8.19 0.56 3.68
CA PRO A 24 -7.66 -0.71 3.25
C PRO A 24 -8.55 -1.87 3.71
N LEU A 25 -8.71 -2.88 2.85
CA LEU A 25 -9.40 -4.13 3.21
C LEU A 25 -8.46 -5.15 3.86
N SER A 26 -7.16 -4.85 3.90
CA SER A 26 -6.14 -5.71 4.47
C SER A 26 -6.25 -5.80 5.99
N LYS A 27 -5.69 -6.88 6.54
CA LYS A 27 -5.66 -7.18 7.96
C LYS A 27 -4.21 -7.40 8.43
N PRO A 28 -3.94 -7.28 9.75
CA PRO A 28 -2.65 -7.65 10.29
C PRO A 28 -2.26 -9.07 9.89
N GLY A 29 -1.08 -9.22 9.28
CA GLY A 29 -0.56 -10.50 8.79
C GLY A 29 -0.79 -10.75 7.29
N ASP A 30 -1.61 -9.96 6.60
CA ASP A 30 -1.68 -10.02 5.13
C ASP A 30 -0.32 -9.64 4.53
N TYR A 31 0.11 -10.39 3.52
CA TYR A 31 1.38 -10.16 2.84
C TYR A 31 1.25 -10.32 1.33
N VAL A 32 2.20 -9.72 0.62
CA VAL A 32 2.42 -9.93 -0.82
C VAL A 32 3.80 -10.53 -1.02
N THR A 33 3.92 -11.46 -1.96
CA THR A 33 5.22 -12.01 -2.38
C THR A 33 5.49 -11.57 -3.81
N LEU A 34 6.62 -10.91 -4.02
CA LEU A 34 7.06 -10.46 -5.33
C LEU A 34 8.32 -11.25 -5.73
N ARG A 35 8.32 -11.77 -6.95
CA ARG A 35 9.51 -12.39 -7.55
C ARG A 35 10.23 -11.38 -8.43
N ALA A 36 11.51 -11.15 -8.14
CA ALA A 36 12.38 -10.41 -9.04
C ALA A 36 12.58 -11.22 -10.34
N VAL A 37 12.10 -10.69 -11.47
CA VAL A 37 12.30 -11.30 -12.80
C VAL A 37 13.59 -10.85 -13.48
N ILE A 38 14.22 -9.82 -12.92
CA ILE A 38 15.51 -9.22 -13.29
C ILE A 38 16.20 -8.74 -12.01
N ASP A 39 17.50 -8.49 -12.07
CA ASP A 39 18.22 -7.82 -10.98
C ASP A 39 17.62 -6.43 -10.73
N CYS A 40 17.23 -6.14 -9.49
CA CYS A 40 16.53 -4.91 -9.15
C CYS A 40 16.85 -4.41 -7.74
N ILE A 41 16.73 -3.09 -7.55
CA ILE A 41 16.73 -2.44 -6.24
C ILE A 41 15.28 -2.12 -5.89
N VAL A 42 14.81 -2.63 -4.76
CA VAL A 42 13.46 -2.38 -4.25
C VAL A 42 13.52 -1.36 -3.13
N VAL A 43 12.63 -0.36 -3.18
CA VAL A 43 12.45 0.64 -2.14
C VAL A 43 11.02 0.52 -1.61
N MET A 44 10.88 0.45 -0.29
CA MET A 44 9.60 0.45 0.41
C MET A 44 9.53 1.67 1.32
N SER A 45 8.37 2.32 1.35
CA SER A 45 8.08 3.44 2.24
C SER A 45 6.74 3.19 2.92
N THR A 46 6.72 3.30 4.25
CA THR A 46 5.49 3.35 5.03
C THR A 46 4.85 4.72 4.83
N CYS A 47 3.71 4.77 4.14
CA CYS A 47 3.01 6.02 3.82
C CYS A 47 2.68 6.80 5.11
N PRO A 48 3.14 8.05 5.27
CA PRO A 48 2.94 8.80 6.51
C PRO A 48 1.58 9.51 6.60
N GLN A 49 0.67 9.34 5.63
CA GLN A 49 -0.63 10.02 5.61
C GLN A 49 -1.47 9.68 6.86
N ASP A 50 -1.89 10.71 7.57
CA ASP A 50 -2.60 10.66 8.86
C ASP A 50 -3.83 11.59 8.90
N LEU A 51 -4.21 12.21 7.78
CA LEU A 51 -5.37 13.09 7.70
C LEU A 51 -6.63 12.41 7.16
N ILE A 52 -6.47 11.31 6.43
CA ILE A 52 -7.55 10.56 5.78
C ILE A 52 -7.38 9.06 6.05
N PRO A 53 -8.47 8.26 6.03
CA PRO A 53 -8.45 6.86 6.48
C PRO A 53 -7.76 5.90 5.49
N ILE A 54 -6.89 6.40 4.63
CA ILE A 54 -6.20 5.62 3.59
C ILE A 54 -5.22 4.59 4.15
N ASN A 55 -4.75 4.82 5.38
CA ASN A 55 -3.91 3.91 6.16
C ASN A 55 -4.70 3.24 7.30
N GLY A 56 -6.04 3.26 7.24
CA GLY A 56 -6.97 2.73 8.26
C GLY A 56 -7.69 3.83 9.05
N ALA A 57 -8.86 3.51 9.61
CA ALA A 57 -9.73 4.45 10.34
C ALA A 57 -9.03 5.24 11.46
N ALA A 58 -8.02 4.66 12.09
CA ALA A 58 -7.31 5.28 13.20
C ALA A 58 -6.37 6.42 12.76
N CYS A 59 -6.11 6.57 11.45
CA CYS A 59 -5.21 7.56 10.88
C CYS A 59 -3.83 7.60 11.55
N GLN A 60 -3.33 6.44 11.96
CA GLN A 60 -2.04 6.28 12.62
C GLN A 60 -1.14 5.42 11.73
N PRO A 61 -0.05 5.98 11.18
CA PRO A 61 0.93 5.21 10.43
C PRO A 61 1.49 4.06 11.27
N THR A 62 1.72 2.93 10.62
CA THR A 62 2.26 1.72 11.25
C THR A 62 3.46 1.20 10.47
N GLU A 63 4.21 0.29 11.09
CA GLU A 63 5.34 -0.38 10.44
C GLU A 63 4.90 -1.38 9.36
N VAL A 64 5.74 -1.54 8.34
CA VAL A 64 5.63 -2.62 7.36
C VAL A 64 6.94 -3.37 7.36
N HIS A 65 6.87 -4.70 7.41
CA HIS A 65 8.03 -5.57 7.45
C HIS A 65 8.25 -6.21 6.09
N TYR A 66 9.50 -6.49 5.75
CA TYR A 66 9.85 -7.27 4.58
C TYR A 66 10.84 -8.37 4.97
N ARG A 67 10.87 -9.41 4.14
CA ARG A 67 11.84 -10.50 4.23
C ARG A 67 12.27 -10.87 2.82
N LEU A 68 13.55 -11.14 2.65
CA LEU A 68 14.06 -11.78 1.43
C LEU A 68 13.82 -13.29 1.53
N LEU A 69 13.21 -13.86 0.49
CA LEU A 69 12.98 -15.29 0.37
C LEU A 69 13.98 -15.83 -0.66
N ASP A 70 14.59 -16.97 -0.34
CA ASP A 70 15.52 -17.68 -1.22
C ASP A 70 14.80 -18.44 -2.35
#